data_AF-R2QR02-F1
#
_entry.id   AF-R2QR02-F1
#
_cell.length_a   1.000
_cell.length_b   1.000
_cell.length_c   1.000
_cell.angle_alpha   90.00
_cell.angle_beta   90.00
_cell.angle_gamma   90.00
#
_symmetry.space_group_name_H-M   'P 1'
#
loop_
_entity.id
_entity.type
_entity.pdbx_description
1 polymer ?
#
loop_
_entity_poly.entity_id
_entity_poly.type
_entity_poly.pdbx_seq_one_letter_code
_entity_poly.pdbx_strand_id
1 'polypeptide(L)'
;MNKSTTLDRIEYVLVQRELAIRKARKNFWLFCRLLYPDFYKEDRLYLKDLCQTLQDFYEDKIDKKILVINMPPRHGKTFTTRLFVLWMFGQNPKTKIITGSYNQILSSLFAQQTRDGIMVENESIKNEYFQDVFPETSIKQGDAAKGFWSLDGSEEKNYLATSPGGTSTGIGANYVIVDDIIKTVEDAYNERVLDAHWEWYNNTLIQRMERPRKQILIMTRWSSNDLAGKMLTRRKNNVHQICYKAVQEDGSMLCDEIMTHDEYLDVVQEMNADIAEANYQQTPIDQKGRLYQKFLTYDTLPDNIIKIWNYTDTADKGADYFASPVFAETSNHQAYLLDVLYTKEPMEVTENAHANMIIRNKVNHVRIEGNNGGRGFRRNSERLVKERGYYAAYYEDFHQSANKESRILSNSAWVENNVYYPSDWATRWPEFYLAMTTYQREGKNTHDDAPDSITGIAETLQIQNPQSLEERMNAAKFFFG
;
A
#
# COMPACT_ATOMS: atom_id res chain seq x y z
N MET A 1 -8.17 68.18 -9.33
CA MET A 1 -8.23 66.70 -9.25
C MET A 1 -6.85 66.19 -8.82
N ASN A 2 -6.61 65.33 -7.83
CA ASN A 2 -7.38 64.92 -6.65
C ASN A 2 -6.37 64.18 -5.70
N LYS A 3 -5.39 64.90 -5.12
CA LYS A 3 -4.32 64.29 -4.27
C LYS A 3 -4.89 63.52 -3.06
N SER A 4 -6.00 63.99 -2.50
CA SER A 4 -6.72 63.32 -1.39
C SER A 4 -7.15 61.91 -1.76
N THR A 5 -7.84 61.73 -2.90
CA THR A 5 -8.29 60.40 -3.34
C THR A 5 -7.16 59.44 -3.71
N THR A 6 -5.96 59.94 -4.00
CA THR A 6 -4.79 59.07 -4.25
C THR A 6 -4.20 58.56 -2.94
N LEU A 7 -4.10 59.41 -1.91
CA LEU A 7 -3.69 58.96 -0.57
C LEU A 7 -4.68 57.93 0.00
N ASP A 8 -5.99 58.18 -0.13
CA ASP A 8 -7.03 57.28 0.36
C ASP A 8 -6.94 55.88 -0.31
N ARG A 9 -6.56 55.84 -1.59
CA ARG A 9 -6.35 54.58 -2.33
C ARG A 9 -5.10 53.83 -1.88
N ILE A 10 -3.99 54.55 -1.61
CA ILE A 10 -2.75 53.93 -1.10
C ILE A 10 -3.01 53.33 0.28
N GLU A 11 -3.66 54.08 1.17
CA GLU A 11 -4.01 53.60 2.50
C GLU A 11 -4.93 52.38 2.43
N TYR A 12 -5.95 52.41 1.57
CA TYR A 12 -6.82 51.26 1.34
C TYR A 12 -6.04 50.01 0.89
N VAL A 13 -5.12 50.14 -0.06
CA VAL A 13 -4.30 49.02 -0.55
C VAL A 13 -3.40 48.47 0.55
N LEU A 14 -2.77 49.32 1.35
CA LEU A 14 -1.93 48.91 2.49
C LEU A 14 -2.75 48.14 3.54
N VAL A 15 -3.97 48.61 3.84
CA VAL A 15 -4.89 47.92 4.76
C VAL A 15 -5.31 46.56 4.19
N GLN A 16 -5.65 46.48 2.89
CA GLN A 16 -5.98 45.19 2.26
C GLN A 16 -4.80 44.21 2.28
N ARG A 17 -3.58 44.70 2.03
CA ARG A 17 -2.35 43.90 2.10
C ARG A 17 -2.14 43.32 3.51
N GLU A 18 -2.20 44.15 4.54
CA GLU A 18 -2.05 43.71 5.93
C GLU A 18 -3.16 42.72 6.35
N LEU A 19 -4.40 42.94 5.91
CA LEU A 19 -5.49 41.98 6.12
C LEU A 19 -5.23 40.64 5.44
N ALA A 20 -4.70 40.64 4.21
CA ALA A 20 -4.35 39.43 3.50
C ALA A 20 -3.22 38.67 4.21
N ILE A 21 -2.17 39.37 4.65
CA ILE A 21 -1.06 38.82 5.44
C ILE A 21 -1.59 38.16 6.74
N ARG A 22 -2.43 38.85 7.51
CA ARG A 22 -3.01 38.30 8.75
C ARG A 22 -3.87 37.06 8.51
N LYS A 23 -4.59 37.01 7.39
CA LYS A 23 -5.37 35.84 6.99
C LYS A 23 -4.47 34.68 6.57
N ALA A 24 -3.44 34.94 5.76
CA ALA A 24 -2.44 33.94 5.36
C ALA A 24 -1.72 33.31 6.56
N ARG A 25 -1.44 34.10 7.62
CA ARG A 25 -0.91 33.56 8.88
C ARG A 25 -1.80 32.49 9.51
N LYS A 26 -3.12 32.53 9.31
CA LYS A 26 -4.07 31.60 9.96
C LYS A 26 -4.67 30.56 9.02
N ASN A 27 -4.45 30.70 7.71
CA ASN A 27 -5.07 29.85 6.71
C ASN A 27 -4.07 29.51 5.62
N PHE A 28 -3.79 28.22 5.48
CA PHE A 28 -2.76 27.69 4.60
C PHE A 28 -3.11 27.88 3.11
N TRP A 29 -4.39 27.74 2.72
CA TRP A 29 -4.83 28.05 1.36
C TRP A 29 -4.56 29.53 1.01
N LEU A 30 -4.93 30.44 1.90
CA LEU A 30 -4.72 31.87 1.70
C LEU A 30 -3.22 32.23 1.70
N PHE A 31 -2.40 31.53 2.48
CA PHE A 31 -0.94 31.65 2.41
C PHE A 31 -0.40 31.23 1.04
N CYS A 32 -0.83 30.08 0.52
CA CYS A 32 -0.44 29.62 -0.80
C CYS A 32 -0.84 30.60 -1.90
N ARG A 33 -2.08 31.08 -1.85
CA ARG A 33 -2.63 32.05 -2.80
C ARG A 33 -1.98 33.43 -2.70
N LEU A 34 -1.58 33.87 -1.52
CA LEU A 34 -0.86 35.13 -1.34
C LEU A 34 0.52 35.08 -2.03
N LEU A 35 1.26 33.99 -1.85
CA LEU A 35 2.60 33.84 -2.40
C LEU A 35 2.62 33.44 -3.89
N TYR A 36 1.61 32.70 -4.35
CA TYR A 36 1.53 32.15 -5.72
C TYR A 36 0.10 32.21 -6.29
N PRO A 37 -0.46 33.42 -6.49
CA PRO A 37 -1.85 33.61 -6.90
C PRO A 37 -2.19 32.97 -8.25
N ASP A 38 -1.23 32.90 -9.18
CA ASP A 38 -1.43 32.30 -10.51
C ASP A 38 -1.52 30.77 -10.45
N PHE A 39 -0.98 30.15 -9.40
CA PHE A 39 -1.03 28.70 -9.21
C PHE A 39 -2.23 28.27 -8.34
N TYR A 40 -2.56 29.04 -7.31
CA TYR A 40 -3.66 28.75 -6.37
C TYR A 40 -4.89 29.61 -6.68
N LYS A 41 -5.56 29.26 -7.78
CA LYS A 41 -6.79 29.91 -8.27
C LYS A 41 -8.04 29.35 -7.58
N GLU A 42 -9.09 30.15 -7.46
CA GLU A 42 -10.33 29.74 -6.75
C GLU A 42 -11.09 28.59 -7.44
N ASP A 43 -10.90 28.42 -8.75
CA ASP A 43 -11.48 27.33 -9.55
C ASP A 43 -10.68 26.01 -9.44
N ARG A 44 -9.47 26.02 -8.88
CA ARG A 44 -8.68 24.81 -8.58
C ARG A 44 -9.11 24.20 -7.25
N LEU A 45 -10.33 23.68 -7.23
CA LEU A 45 -10.97 23.12 -6.03
C LEU A 45 -10.14 22.02 -5.36
N TYR A 46 -9.46 21.18 -6.15
CA TYR A 46 -8.62 20.10 -5.62
C TYR A 46 -7.41 20.62 -4.82
N LEU A 47 -6.80 21.77 -5.20
CA LEU A 47 -5.74 22.38 -4.40
C LEU A 47 -6.28 23.00 -3.12
N LYS A 48 -7.50 23.56 -3.18
CA LYS A 48 -8.18 24.12 -2.00
C LYS A 48 -8.48 23.04 -0.97
N ASP A 49 -8.99 21.90 -1.45
CA ASP A 49 -9.23 20.70 -0.64
C ASP A 49 -7.92 20.13 -0.06
N LEU A 50 -6.86 20.02 -0.88
CA LEU A 50 -5.53 19.60 -0.42
C LEU A 50 -4.98 20.52 0.69
N CYS A 51 -5.02 21.84 0.48
CA CYS A 51 -4.58 22.82 1.48
C CYS A 51 -5.41 22.75 2.76
N GLN A 52 -6.74 22.62 2.64
CA GLN A 52 -7.62 22.51 3.80
C GLN A 52 -7.34 21.23 4.58
N THR A 53 -7.19 20.10 3.89
CA THR A 53 -6.86 18.80 4.51
C THR A 53 -5.51 18.83 5.24
N LEU A 54 -4.48 19.42 4.63
CA LEU A 54 -3.17 19.59 5.27
C LEU A 54 -3.26 20.44 6.54
N GLN A 55 -4.00 21.56 6.49
CA GLN A 55 -4.20 22.41 7.66
C GLN A 55 -5.01 21.71 8.75
N ASP A 56 -6.11 21.03 8.39
CA ASP A 56 -6.94 20.31 9.35
C ASP A 56 -6.19 19.14 9.99
N PHE A 57 -5.28 18.52 9.24
CA PHE A 57 -4.33 17.55 9.79
C PHE A 57 -3.33 18.20 10.75
N TYR A 58 -2.77 19.37 10.43
CA TYR A 58 -1.87 20.13 11.32
C TYR A 58 -2.55 20.53 12.63
N GLU A 59 -3.81 20.96 12.56
CA GLU A 59 -4.59 21.47 13.69
C GLU A 59 -5.30 20.37 14.51
N ASP A 60 -5.03 19.09 14.23
CA ASP A 60 -5.64 17.92 14.89
C ASP A 60 -7.18 17.87 14.76
N LYS A 61 -7.76 18.50 13.72
CA LYS A 61 -9.18 18.33 13.37
C LYS A 61 -9.45 16.98 12.71
N ILE A 62 -8.44 16.42 12.05
CA ILE A 62 -8.44 15.03 11.60
C ILE A 62 -7.87 14.17 12.72
N ASP A 63 -8.73 13.34 13.34
CA ASP A 63 -8.33 12.39 14.41
C ASP A 63 -7.63 11.15 13.84
N LYS A 64 -6.51 11.38 13.14
CA LYS A 64 -5.59 10.39 12.58
C LYS A 64 -4.17 10.92 12.72
N LYS A 65 -3.18 10.03 12.73
CA LYS A 65 -1.75 10.41 12.80
C LYS A 65 -1.02 10.24 11.47
N ILE A 66 -1.68 9.67 10.47
CA ILE A 66 -1.12 9.43 9.15
C ILE A 66 -2.06 10.03 8.11
N LEU A 67 -1.52 10.90 7.26
CA LEU A 67 -2.20 11.44 6.09
C LEU A 67 -1.56 10.83 4.83
N VAL A 68 -2.36 10.18 4.00
CA VAL A 68 -1.95 9.65 2.69
C VAL A 68 -2.60 10.50 1.60
N ILE A 69 -1.79 11.04 0.70
CA ILE A 69 -2.19 11.92 -0.37
C ILE A 69 -1.76 11.28 -1.68
N ASN A 70 -2.74 10.86 -2.48
CA ASN A 70 -2.49 10.30 -3.80
C ASN A 70 -2.95 11.28 -4.87
N MET A 71 -2.03 11.68 -5.74
CA MET A 71 -2.31 12.71 -6.73
C MET A 71 -1.47 12.52 -8.00
N PRO A 72 -2.00 12.84 -9.19
CA PRO A 72 -1.28 12.65 -10.43
C PRO A 72 -0.03 13.55 -10.53
N PRO A 73 0.93 13.21 -11.41
CA PRO A 73 2.06 14.06 -11.73
C PRO A 73 1.62 15.48 -12.14
N ARG A 74 2.47 16.48 -11.89
CA ARG A 74 2.28 17.90 -12.29
C ARG A 74 1.09 18.64 -11.66
N HIS A 75 0.26 17.99 -10.84
CA HIS A 75 -0.87 18.64 -10.17
C HIS A 75 -0.50 19.42 -8.90
N GLY A 76 0.80 19.62 -8.61
CA GLY A 76 1.24 20.50 -7.53
C GLY A 76 1.56 19.84 -6.19
N LYS A 77 1.52 18.51 -6.08
CA LYS A 77 1.68 17.77 -4.80
C LYS A 77 2.92 18.18 -4.00
N THR A 78 4.10 18.00 -4.59
CA THR A 78 5.40 18.36 -3.99
C THR A 78 5.46 19.85 -3.68
N PHE A 79 4.95 20.69 -4.59
CA PHE A 79 5.00 22.13 -4.44
C PHE A 79 4.13 22.62 -3.27
N THR A 80 2.88 22.17 -3.18
CA THR A 80 1.99 22.49 -2.06
C THR A 80 2.53 21.95 -0.74
N THR A 81 3.11 20.75 -0.74
CA THR A 81 3.72 20.17 0.47
C THR A 81 4.92 21.00 0.95
N ARG A 82 5.72 21.53 0.03
CA ARG A 82 6.81 22.45 0.37
C ARG A 82 6.29 23.75 0.99
N LEU A 83 5.24 24.35 0.41
CA LEU A 83 4.62 25.54 1.00
C LEU A 83 4.01 25.25 2.37
N PHE A 84 3.48 24.04 2.56
CA PHE A 84 2.95 23.62 3.86
C PHE A 84 4.05 23.55 4.91
N VAL A 85 5.23 23.02 4.55
CA VAL A 85 6.40 23.04 5.42
C VAL A 85 6.83 24.46 5.78
N LEU A 86 6.86 25.39 4.82
CA LEU A 86 7.10 26.81 5.10
C LEU A 86 6.10 27.36 6.11
N TRP A 87 4.80 27.15 5.86
CA TRP A 87 3.73 27.62 6.72
C TRP A 87 3.85 27.06 8.14
N MET A 88 4.17 25.76 8.30
CA MET A 88 4.41 25.15 9.61
C MET A 88 5.56 25.78 10.38
N PHE A 89 6.68 26.12 9.71
CA PHE A 89 7.78 26.83 10.35
C PHE A 89 7.38 28.24 10.79
N GLY A 90 6.58 28.95 9.97
CA GLY A 90 6.01 30.24 10.33
C GLY A 90 5.04 30.17 11.53
N GLN A 91 4.28 29.07 11.66
CA GLN A 91 3.42 28.84 12.83
C GLN A 91 4.21 28.59 14.11
N ASN A 92 5.23 27.74 14.01
CA ASN A 92 6.04 27.34 15.16
C ASN A 92 7.49 27.07 14.73
N PRO A 93 8.42 28.01 14.99
CA PRO A 93 9.84 27.85 14.67
C PRO A 93 10.55 26.71 15.41
N LYS A 94 9.91 26.09 16.43
CA LYS A 94 10.46 24.89 17.11
C LYS A 94 10.11 23.58 16.41
N THR A 95 9.30 23.63 15.35
CA THR A 95 8.91 22.44 14.59
C THR A 95 10.16 21.77 14.00
N LYS A 96 10.24 20.44 14.13
CA LYS A 96 11.26 19.60 13.51
C LYS A 96 10.61 18.71 12.45
N ILE A 97 11.19 18.68 11.25
CA ILE A 97 10.64 18.00 10.08
C ILE A 97 11.72 17.14 9.44
N ILE A 98 11.36 15.88 9.14
CA ILE A 98 12.13 15.02 8.27
C ILE A 98 11.39 14.84 6.95
N THR A 99 12.09 15.05 5.83
CA THR A 99 11.57 14.74 4.50
C THR A 99 12.33 13.60 3.85
N GLY A 100 11.58 12.75 3.16
CA GLY A 100 12.04 11.56 2.48
C GLY A 100 11.63 11.55 1.01
N SER A 101 12.53 11.22 0.10
CA SER A 101 12.20 10.97 -1.32
C SER A 101 12.96 9.75 -1.84
N TYR A 102 12.68 9.29 -3.06
CA TYR A 102 13.33 8.10 -3.61
C TYR A 102 14.87 8.19 -3.73
N ASN A 103 15.43 9.40 -3.78
CA ASN A 103 16.89 9.60 -3.73
C ASN A 103 17.30 10.83 -2.93
N GLN A 104 18.58 10.85 -2.53
CA GLN A 104 19.14 11.92 -1.71
C GLN A 104 19.17 13.28 -2.42
N ILE A 105 19.31 13.30 -3.76
CA ILE A 105 19.38 14.55 -4.54
C ILE A 105 18.05 15.30 -4.46
N LEU A 106 16.94 14.63 -4.72
CA LEU A 106 15.61 15.23 -4.69
C LEU A 106 15.17 15.59 -3.27
N SER A 107 15.47 14.72 -2.30
CA SER A 107 15.20 15.04 -0.90
C SER A 107 15.95 16.30 -0.46
N SER A 108 17.24 16.40 -0.85
CA SER A 108 18.05 17.59 -0.56
C SER A 108 17.58 18.82 -1.34
N LEU A 109 17.07 18.65 -2.56
CA LEU A 109 16.48 19.74 -3.34
C LEU A 109 15.20 20.27 -2.69
N PHE A 110 14.32 19.40 -2.20
CA PHE A 110 13.12 19.80 -1.45
C PHE A 110 13.52 20.64 -0.24
N ALA A 111 14.48 20.16 0.56
CA ALA A 111 14.98 20.86 1.74
C ALA A 111 15.60 22.22 1.40
N GLN A 112 16.43 22.25 0.34
CA GLN A 112 17.04 23.48 -0.13
C GLN A 112 15.99 24.48 -0.58
N GLN A 113 15.02 24.08 -1.41
CA GLN A 113 13.96 24.95 -1.89
C GLN A 113 13.02 25.43 -0.78
N THR A 114 12.90 24.68 0.31
CA THR A 114 12.19 25.10 1.53
C THR A 114 12.99 26.20 2.22
N ARG A 115 14.27 25.94 2.50
CA ARG A 115 15.17 26.92 3.12
C ARG A 115 15.24 28.22 2.33
N ASP A 116 15.49 28.11 1.03
CA ASP A 116 15.60 29.25 0.14
C ASP A 116 14.28 30.03 0.12
N GLY A 117 13.12 29.35 0.21
CA GLY A 117 11.80 29.98 0.36
C GLY A 117 11.62 30.83 1.62
N ILE A 118 12.36 30.55 2.70
CA ILE A 118 12.40 31.38 3.92
C ILE A 118 13.35 32.57 3.72
N MET A 119 14.44 32.36 2.99
CA MET A 119 15.49 33.36 2.79
C MET A 119 15.20 34.37 1.69
N VAL A 120 14.28 34.10 0.75
CA VAL A 120 14.06 35.01 -0.39
C VAL A 120 13.67 36.39 0.12
N GLU A 121 14.59 37.33 -0.02
CA GLU A 121 14.37 38.75 0.23
C GLU A 121 13.76 39.40 -1.02
N ASN A 122 13.19 40.60 -0.86
CA ASN A 122 12.44 41.37 -1.86
C ASN A 122 13.24 41.69 -3.14
N GLU A 123 13.51 40.69 -3.99
CA GLU A 123 14.24 40.82 -5.26
C GLU A 123 13.34 41.28 -6.43
N SER A 124 12.15 41.82 -6.16
CA SER A 124 11.20 42.33 -7.17
C SER A 124 10.62 41.28 -8.12
N ILE A 125 10.69 39.98 -7.77
CA ILE A 125 10.22 38.86 -8.60
C ILE A 125 8.76 38.50 -8.28
N LYS A 126 8.31 38.70 -7.04
CA LYS A 126 6.96 38.36 -6.57
C LYS A 126 6.33 39.50 -5.77
N ASN A 127 5.01 39.45 -5.66
CA ASN A 127 4.23 40.44 -4.92
C ASN A 127 4.43 40.32 -3.40
N GLU A 128 4.55 39.10 -2.88
CA GLU A 128 4.70 38.80 -1.46
C GLU A 128 5.64 37.62 -1.24
N TYR A 129 6.37 37.67 -0.13
CA TYR A 129 7.34 36.67 0.27
C TYR A 129 6.97 36.06 1.63
N PHE A 130 7.67 34.97 1.99
CA PHE A 130 7.48 34.32 3.28
C PHE A 130 7.69 35.31 4.45
N GLN A 131 8.71 36.17 4.36
CA GLN A 131 9.04 37.16 5.39
C GLN A 131 7.97 38.24 5.60
N ASP A 132 7.18 38.58 4.57
CA ASP A 132 6.04 39.49 4.74
C ASP A 132 4.96 38.85 5.65
N VAL A 133 4.83 37.53 5.58
CA VAL A 133 3.87 36.76 6.40
C VAL A 133 4.46 36.41 7.76
N PHE A 134 5.71 35.95 7.86
CA PHE A 134 6.34 35.48 9.09
C PHE A 134 7.71 36.14 9.31
N PRO A 135 7.75 37.44 9.64
CA PRO A 135 9.01 38.22 9.71
C PRO A 135 9.96 37.75 10.82
N GLU A 136 9.44 37.04 11.83
CA GLU A 136 10.23 36.54 12.96
C GLU A 136 10.85 35.16 12.71
N THR A 137 10.66 34.58 11.52
CA THR A 137 11.17 33.24 11.18
C THR A 137 12.26 33.34 10.13
N SER A 138 13.51 33.10 10.52
CA SER A 138 14.67 33.18 9.63
C SER A 138 15.56 31.93 9.76
N ILE A 139 16.47 31.74 8.80
CA ILE A 139 17.47 30.66 8.85
C ILE A 139 18.60 31.05 9.81
N LYS A 140 19.04 30.11 10.64
CA LYS A 140 20.16 30.35 11.57
C LYS A 140 21.44 30.68 10.80
N GLN A 141 22.12 31.75 11.20
CA GLN A 141 23.36 32.18 10.55
C GLN A 141 24.42 31.07 10.58
N GLY A 142 25.07 30.83 9.43
CA GLY A 142 26.10 29.79 9.27
C GLY A 142 25.56 28.39 8.99
N ASP A 143 24.24 28.18 9.04
CA ASP A 143 23.63 26.87 8.82
C ASP A 143 23.15 26.69 7.36
N ALA A 144 24.11 26.39 6.47
CA ALA A 144 23.92 26.42 5.02
C ALA A 144 23.90 25.03 4.34
N ALA A 145 23.86 23.92 5.09
CA ALA A 145 23.84 22.60 4.47
C ALA A 145 22.48 22.32 3.80
N LYS A 146 22.51 21.92 2.52
CA LYS A 146 21.32 21.85 1.63
C LYS A 146 20.17 21.00 2.18
N GLY A 147 20.49 19.91 2.88
CA GLY A 147 19.49 18.98 3.45
C GLY A 147 19.44 18.96 4.97
N PHE A 148 20.11 19.89 5.64
CA PHE A 148 20.33 19.79 7.09
C PHE A 148 20.59 21.15 7.72
N TRP A 149 19.55 21.78 8.26
CA TRP A 149 19.63 23.18 8.70
C TRP A 149 18.68 23.46 9.88
N SER A 150 18.86 24.62 10.51
CA SER A 150 18.06 25.12 11.61
C SER A 150 17.54 26.53 11.36
N LEU A 151 16.44 26.86 12.02
CA LEU A 151 15.89 28.20 12.12
C LEU A 151 16.61 28.98 13.23
N ASP A 152 16.62 30.30 13.12
CA ASP A 152 17.18 31.15 14.16
C ASP A 152 16.46 30.94 15.50
N GLY A 153 17.20 31.05 16.60
CA GLY A 153 16.71 30.73 17.94
C GLY A 153 16.50 29.23 18.23
N SER A 154 16.77 28.31 17.28
CA SER A 154 16.71 26.87 17.53
C SER A 154 18.03 26.31 18.08
N GLU A 155 17.92 25.50 19.13
CA GLU A 155 19.04 24.77 19.76
C GLU A 155 19.42 23.53 18.95
N GLU A 156 18.43 22.86 18.36
CA GLU A 156 18.58 21.68 17.51
C GLU A 156 18.28 21.99 16.04
N LYS A 157 18.52 21.02 15.15
CA LYS A 157 18.16 21.12 13.74
C LYS A 157 16.64 21.01 13.55
N ASN A 158 16.10 21.87 12.70
CA ASN A 158 14.68 21.88 12.35
C ASN A 158 14.37 21.02 11.13
N TYR A 159 15.35 20.79 10.26
CA TYR A 159 15.13 20.10 8.99
C TYR A 159 16.20 19.04 8.73
N LEU A 160 15.75 17.82 8.37
CA LEU A 160 16.60 16.78 7.80
C LEU A 160 15.96 16.19 6.53
N ALA A 161 16.70 16.20 5.42
CA ALA A 161 16.37 15.50 4.19
C ALA A 161 17.15 14.19 4.05
N THR A 162 16.43 13.10 3.82
CA THR A 162 17.00 11.75 3.66
C THR A 162 16.29 10.95 2.57
N SER A 163 16.78 9.75 2.28
CA SER A 163 16.22 8.80 1.30
C SER A 163 16.52 7.37 1.76
N PRO A 164 15.93 6.33 1.15
CA PRO A 164 16.42 4.96 1.30
C PRO A 164 17.93 4.89 1.05
N GLY A 165 18.67 4.26 1.96
CA GLY A 165 20.14 4.20 1.93
C GLY A 165 20.87 5.53 2.25
N GLY A 166 20.13 6.61 2.48
CA GLY A 166 20.66 7.93 2.84
C GLY A 166 21.02 8.05 4.32
N THR A 167 21.64 9.18 4.66
CA THR A 167 22.09 9.43 6.03
C THR A 167 20.91 9.52 7.00
N SER A 168 21.01 8.81 8.12
CA SER A 168 20.01 8.83 9.20
C SER A 168 20.65 9.34 10.50
N THR A 169 20.80 10.66 10.64
CA THR A 169 21.33 11.29 11.87
C THR A 169 20.32 11.24 13.02
N GLY A 170 20.79 11.41 14.26
CA GLY A 170 20.02 11.24 15.52
C GLY A 170 19.11 12.41 15.92
N ILE A 171 18.55 13.13 14.95
CA ILE A 171 17.61 14.22 15.22
C ILE A 171 16.19 13.69 15.15
N GLY A 172 15.38 14.07 16.13
CA GLY A 172 13.97 13.72 16.14
C GLY A 172 13.11 14.67 15.31
N ALA A 173 11.90 14.24 15.00
CA ALA A 173 10.98 15.01 14.15
C ALA A 173 9.54 14.95 14.67
N ASN A 174 8.85 16.08 14.63
CA ASN A 174 7.40 16.11 14.85
C ASN A 174 6.68 15.61 13.59
N TYR A 175 7.14 16.06 12.41
CA TYR A 175 6.54 15.69 11.13
C TYR A 175 7.52 14.87 10.29
N VAL A 176 7.04 13.74 9.79
CA VAL A 176 7.72 12.96 8.75
C VAL A 176 6.91 13.07 7.47
N ILE A 177 7.54 13.56 6.41
CA ILE A 177 6.92 13.71 5.09
C ILE A 177 7.69 12.84 4.10
N VAL A 178 7.00 11.96 3.38
CA VAL A 178 7.61 11.18 2.29
C VAL A 178 6.96 11.58 0.98
N ASP A 179 7.75 12.11 0.05
CA ASP A 179 7.35 12.58 -1.27
C ASP A 179 7.91 11.66 -2.36
N ASP A 180 7.01 10.99 -3.08
CA ASP A 180 7.28 10.06 -4.20
C ASP A 180 8.55 9.20 -3.99
N ILE A 181 8.41 8.08 -3.26
CA ILE A 181 9.52 7.16 -2.96
C ILE A 181 9.79 6.12 -4.06
N ILE A 182 8.88 5.96 -5.02
CA ILE A 182 9.06 5.05 -6.15
C ILE A 182 9.53 5.86 -7.34
N LYS A 183 10.65 5.44 -7.95
CA LYS A 183 11.28 6.16 -9.06
C LYS A 183 10.75 5.69 -10.41
N THR A 184 10.62 4.37 -10.57
CA THR A 184 10.31 3.76 -11.86
C THR A 184 9.27 2.66 -11.73
N VAL A 185 8.73 2.25 -12.87
CA VAL A 185 7.82 1.10 -12.94
C VAL A 185 8.51 -0.19 -12.50
N GLU A 186 9.80 -0.37 -12.77
CA GLU A 186 10.55 -1.54 -12.32
C GLU A 186 10.64 -1.62 -10.80
N ASP A 187 10.83 -0.48 -10.13
CA ASP A 187 10.78 -0.40 -8.66
C ASP A 187 9.39 -0.77 -8.13
N ALA A 188 8.33 -0.38 -8.85
CA ALA A 188 6.95 -0.69 -8.48
C ALA A 188 6.60 -2.18 -8.61
N TYR A 189 7.21 -2.89 -9.56
CA TYR A 189 7.08 -4.35 -9.71
C TYR A 189 8.00 -5.14 -8.78
N ASN A 190 9.02 -4.51 -8.20
CA ASN A 190 10.02 -5.20 -7.40
C ASN A 190 9.65 -5.21 -5.92
N GLU A 191 9.05 -6.31 -5.45
CA GLU A 191 8.66 -6.49 -4.05
C GLU A 191 9.79 -6.24 -3.05
N ARG A 192 11.04 -6.61 -3.39
CA ARG A 192 12.19 -6.37 -2.50
C ARG A 192 12.48 -4.89 -2.32
N VAL A 193 12.27 -4.08 -3.37
CA VAL A 193 12.41 -2.62 -3.30
C VAL A 193 11.27 -2.02 -2.47
N LEU A 194 10.03 -2.47 -2.68
CA LEU A 194 8.87 -2.03 -1.89
C LEU A 194 9.00 -2.37 -0.40
N ASP A 195 9.54 -3.54 -0.08
CA ASP A 195 9.82 -3.95 1.30
C ASP A 195 10.98 -3.15 1.90
N ALA A 196 12.06 -2.90 1.14
CA ALA A 196 13.15 -2.03 1.60
C ALA A 196 12.66 -0.59 1.89
N HIS A 197 11.73 -0.06 1.08
CA HIS A 197 11.09 1.23 1.33
C HIS A 197 10.28 1.22 2.63
N TRP A 198 9.52 0.15 2.88
CA TRP A 198 8.78 -0.03 4.12
C TRP A 198 9.70 -0.13 5.35
N GLU A 199 10.75 -0.93 5.26
CA GLU A 199 11.73 -1.10 6.34
C GLU A 199 12.45 0.21 6.64
N TRP A 200 12.91 0.91 5.61
CA TRP A 200 13.51 2.24 5.78
C TRP A 200 12.54 3.19 6.48
N TYR A 201 11.30 3.27 6.00
CA TYR A 201 10.29 4.13 6.61
C TYR A 201 10.07 3.80 8.10
N ASN A 202 9.78 2.54 8.41
CA ASN A 202 9.37 2.11 9.74
C ASN A 202 10.55 2.08 10.73
N ASN A 203 11.71 1.58 10.30
CA ASN A 203 12.85 1.37 11.16
C ASN A 203 13.77 2.60 11.22
N THR A 204 13.70 3.51 10.24
CA THR A 204 14.51 4.73 10.22
C THR A 204 13.68 5.96 10.60
N LEU A 205 12.61 6.26 9.86
CA LEU A 205 11.91 7.54 10.05
C LEU A 205 11.02 7.53 11.31
N ILE A 206 10.20 6.48 11.47
CA ILE A 206 9.18 6.44 12.54
C ILE A 206 9.78 6.37 13.94
N GLN A 207 10.93 5.69 14.08
CA GLN A 207 11.63 5.59 15.36
C GLN A 207 12.16 6.93 15.88
N ARG A 208 12.36 7.91 14.98
CA ARG A 208 12.86 9.25 15.31
C ARG A 208 11.76 10.25 15.64
N MET A 209 10.49 9.85 15.58
CA MET A 209 9.41 10.79 15.75
C MET A 209 9.16 11.18 17.22
N GLU A 210 9.06 12.48 17.46
CA GLU A 210 8.71 13.12 18.73
C GLU A 210 7.28 13.68 18.67
N ARG A 211 6.73 14.13 19.79
CA ARG A 211 5.37 14.72 19.80
C ARG A 211 5.37 16.13 19.19
N PRO A 212 4.34 16.51 18.40
CA PRO A 212 3.28 15.65 17.85
C PRO A 212 3.86 14.68 16.81
N ARG A 213 3.43 13.40 16.81
CA ARG A 213 3.95 12.37 15.87
C ARG A 213 3.06 12.28 14.62
N LYS A 214 3.21 13.21 13.67
CA LYS A 214 2.37 13.27 12.44
C LYS A 214 3.13 12.84 11.19
N GLN A 215 2.52 11.97 10.39
CA GLN A 215 3.11 11.37 9.19
C GLN A 215 2.32 11.80 7.96
N ILE A 216 3.01 12.24 6.91
CA ILE A 216 2.41 12.62 5.62
C ILE A 216 3.10 11.82 4.52
N LEU A 217 2.33 11.01 3.81
CA LEU A 217 2.79 10.31 2.62
C LEU A 217 2.14 10.94 1.41
N ILE A 218 2.92 11.52 0.51
CA ILE A 218 2.41 12.11 -0.72
C ILE A 218 3.07 11.42 -1.90
N MET A 219 2.28 10.69 -2.67
CA MET A 219 2.82 9.91 -3.78
C MET A 219 1.78 9.52 -4.81
N THR A 220 2.25 9.27 -6.02
CA THR A 220 1.50 8.49 -7.03
C THR A 220 1.30 7.05 -6.57
N ARG A 221 0.12 6.45 -6.83
CA ARG A 221 -0.14 5.05 -6.49
C ARG A 221 0.35 4.11 -7.56
N TRP A 222 1.50 3.48 -7.28
CA TRP A 222 2.14 2.55 -8.20
C TRP A 222 1.72 1.10 -7.94
N SER A 223 1.71 0.68 -6.68
CA SER A 223 1.50 -0.72 -6.29
C SER A 223 0.58 -0.82 -5.08
N SER A 224 -0.22 -1.88 -4.97
CA SER A 224 -0.98 -2.17 -3.76
C SER A 224 -0.05 -2.45 -2.57
N ASN A 225 1.20 -2.82 -2.85
CA ASN A 225 2.28 -3.03 -1.88
C ASN A 225 3.25 -1.84 -1.76
N ASP A 226 2.99 -0.71 -2.42
CA ASP A 226 3.76 0.51 -2.17
C ASP A 226 3.57 1.03 -0.72
N LEU A 227 4.36 2.04 -0.33
CA LEU A 227 4.34 2.57 1.04
C LEU A 227 2.94 3.07 1.44
N ALA A 228 2.20 3.69 0.52
CA ALA A 228 0.82 4.10 0.76
C ALA A 228 -0.11 2.88 0.93
N GLY A 229 0.01 1.87 0.07
CA GLY A 229 -0.75 0.63 0.13
C GLY A 229 -0.55 -0.13 1.43
N LYS A 230 0.71 -0.33 1.83
CA LYS A 230 1.04 -0.93 3.13
C LYS A 230 0.46 -0.12 4.29
N MET A 231 0.43 1.22 4.23
CA MET A 231 -0.20 2.04 5.26
C MET A 231 -1.72 1.87 5.33
N LEU A 232 -2.40 1.93 4.19
CA LEU A 232 -3.85 1.75 4.13
C LEU A 232 -4.28 0.38 4.67
N THR A 233 -3.48 -0.65 4.42
CA THR A 233 -3.75 -2.01 4.91
C THR A 233 -3.37 -2.17 6.39
N ARG A 234 -2.12 -1.90 6.76
CA ARG A 234 -1.58 -2.21 8.11
C ARG A 234 -1.99 -1.20 9.17
N ARG A 235 -2.37 0.03 8.80
CA ARG A 235 -2.66 1.14 9.72
C ARG A 235 -4.02 1.79 9.44
N LYS A 236 -4.94 1.07 8.79
CA LYS A 236 -6.28 1.52 8.37
C LYS A 236 -6.98 2.46 9.37
N ASN A 237 -6.99 2.09 10.66
CA ASN A 237 -7.69 2.86 11.70
C ASN A 237 -7.05 4.22 12.03
N ASN A 238 -5.82 4.46 11.61
CA ASN A 238 -5.03 5.66 11.93
C ASN A 238 -4.59 6.43 10.67
N VAL A 239 -5.14 6.10 9.51
CA VAL A 239 -4.88 6.78 8.24
C VAL A 239 -6.10 7.60 7.84
N HIS A 240 -5.85 8.83 7.41
CA HIS A 240 -6.77 9.59 6.57
C HIS A 240 -6.20 9.60 5.14
N GLN A 241 -7.01 9.27 4.14
CA GLN A 241 -6.57 9.26 2.74
C GLN A 241 -7.39 10.24 1.93
N ILE A 242 -6.70 11.02 1.09
CA ILE A 242 -7.27 11.72 -0.05
C ILE A 242 -6.63 11.20 -1.34
N CYS A 243 -7.44 11.02 -2.37
CA CYS A 243 -7.01 10.46 -3.65
C CYS A 243 -7.66 11.26 -4.78
N TYR A 244 -6.82 11.86 -5.62
CA TYR A 244 -7.26 12.59 -6.80
C TYR A 244 -6.89 11.80 -8.05
N LYS A 245 -7.85 11.70 -8.96
CA LYS A 245 -7.67 11.11 -10.29
C LYS A 245 -7.56 12.21 -11.32
N ALA A 246 -6.83 11.99 -12.41
CA ALA A 246 -6.71 12.96 -13.49
C ALA A 246 -8.02 13.11 -14.27
N VAL A 247 -8.73 12.00 -14.49
CA VAL A 247 -10.07 12.00 -15.12
C VAL A 247 -11.09 11.64 -14.03
N GLN A 248 -12.11 12.46 -13.89
CA GLN A 248 -13.20 12.24 -12.93
C GLN A 248 -14.20 11.21 -13.47
N GLU A 249 -15.13 10.76 -12.62
CA GLU A 249 -16.16 9.77 -13.00
C GLU A 249 -17.10 10.27 -14.11
N ASP A 250 -17.30 11.59 -14.19
CA ASP A 250 -18.09 12.25 -15.24
C ASP A 250 -17.31 12.51 -16.55
N GLY A 251 -16.04 12.09 -16.61
CA GLY A 251 -15.15 12.28 -17.75
C GLY A 251 -14.44 13.64 -17.79
N SER A 252 -14.73 14.55 -16.86
CA SER A 252 -14.01 15.82 -16.77
C SER A 252 -12.56 15.64 -16.26
N MET A 253 -11.66 16.55 -16.62
CA MET A 253 -10.31 16.56 -16.05
C MET A 253 -10.31 17.16 -14.65
N LEU A 254 -9.40 16.70 -13.79
CA LEU A 254 -9.15 17.27 -12.47
C LEU A 254 -8.83 18.77 -12.54
N CYS A 255 -8.08 19.16 -13.57
CA CYS A 255 -7.76 20.54 -13.88
C CYS A 255 -7.33 20.67 -15.35
N ASP A 256 -8.27 21.08 -16.22
CA ASP A 256 -8.03 21.26 -17.65
C ASP A 256 -6.89 22.26 -17.96
N GLU A 257 -6.66 23.25 -17.10
CA GLU A 257 -5.53 24.19 -17.28
C GLU A 257 -4.15 23.55 -17.10
N ILE A 258 -4.06 22.43 -16.39
CA ILE A 258 -2.80 21.71 -16.15
C ILE A 258 -2.60 20.63 -17.21
N MET A 259 -3.69 19.95 -17.57
CA MET A 259 -3.72 18.90 -18.56
C MET A 259 -5.12 18.83 -19.14
N THR A 260 -5.24 19.20 -20.40
CA THR A 260 -6.47 19.04 -21.16
C THR A 260 -6.76 17.55 -21.40
N HIS A 261 -8.02 17.24 -21.71
CA HIS A 261 -8.40 15.85 -22.03
C HIS A 261 -7.63 15.29 -23.24
N ASP A 262 -7.40 16.10 -24.27
CA ASP A 262 -6.65 15.67 -25.46
C ASP A 262 -5.17 15.40 -25.14
N GLU A 263 -4.52 16.27 -24.35
CA GLU A 263 -3.15 16.01 -23.87
C GLU A 263 -3.07 14.76 -22.99
N TYR A 264 -4.09 14.52 -22.16
CA TYR A 264 -4.18 13.29 -21.39
C TYR A 264 -4.22 12.08 -22.30
N LEU A 265 -5.11 12.07 -23.32
CA LEU A 265 -5.21 10.99 -24.29
C LEU A 265 -3.90 10.75 -25.03
N ASP A 266 -3.24 11.80 -25.50
CA ASP A 266 -1.95 11.70 -26.21
C ASP A 266 -0.88 11.08 -25.31
N VAL A 267 -0.76 11.55 -24.06
CA VAL A 267 0.23 11.03 -23.10
C VAL A 267 -0.04 9.58 -22.75
N VAL A 268 -1.29 9.19 -22.49
CA VAL A 268 -1.59 7.80 -22.09
C VAL A 268 -1.53 6.82 -23.26
N GLN A 269 -1.71 7.27 -24.50
CA GLN A 269 -1.54 6.42 -25.69
C GLN A 269 -0.09 6.01 -25.91
N GLU A 270 0.88 6.86 -25.56
CA GLU A 270 2.31 6.56 -25.66
C GLU A 270 2.85 5.75 -24.47
N MET A 271 2.09 5.68 -23.37
CA MET A 271 2.45 4.98 -22.15
C MET A 271 1.90 3.55 -22.13
N ASN A 272 2.57 2.67 -21.37
CA ASN A 272 1.95 1.42 -20.99
C ASN A 272 0.68 1.72 -20.16
N ALA A 273 -0.43 1.03 -20.49
CA ALA A 273 -1.74 1.29 -19.87
C ALA A 273 -1.71 1.20 -18.35
N ASP A 274 -0.95 0.27 -17.77
CA ASP A 274 -0.86 0.10 -16.31
C ASP A 274 -0.11 1.29 -15.67
N ILE A 275 0.95 1.78 -16.34
CA ILE A 275 1.71 2.96 -15.90
C ILE A 275 0.83 4.21 -15.97
N ALA A 276 0.01 4.34 -17.02
CA ALA A 276 -0.93 5.45 -17.17
C ALA A 276 -2.00 5.43 -16.07
N GLU A 277 -2.59 4.26 -15.80
CA GLU A 277 -3.59 4.06 -14.75
C GLU A 277 -3.03 4.36 -13.35
N ALA A 278 -1.83 3.86 -13.03
CA ALA A 278 -1.17 4.13 -11.77
C ALA A 278 -0.88 5.63 -11.57
N ASN A 279 -0.27 6.27 -12.57
CA ASN A 279 0.13 7.66 -12.44
C ASN A 279 -1.05 8.63 -12.46
N TYR A 280 -2.06 8.39 -13.29
CA TYR A 280 -3.13 9.36 -13.53
C TYR A 280 -4.42 8.99 -12.80
N GLN A 281 -4.78 7.71 -12.76
CA GLN A 281 -6.03 7.26 -12.12
C GLN A 281 -5.82 6.73 -10.70
N GLN A 282 -4.56 6.69 -10.23
CA GLN A 282 -4.17 6.16 -8.92
C GLN A 282 -4.56 4.68 -8.72
N THR A 283 -4.69 3.93 -9.81
CA THR A 283 -5.01 2.50 -9.81
C THR A 283 -3.70 1.70 -9.88
N PRO A 284 -3.32 0.95 -8.83
CA PRO A 284 -2.05 0.22 -8.82
C PRO A 284 -1.88 -0.79 -9.98
N ILE A 285 -0.65 -0.90 -10.49
CA ILE A 285 -0.31 -1.77 -11.63
C ILE A 285 -0.62 -3.25 -11.37
N ASP A 286 -0.38 -3.70 -10.14
CA ASP A 286 -0.56 -5.09 -9.72
C ASP A 286 -2.03 -5.46 -9.50
N GLN A 287 -2.99 -4.53 -9.67
CA GLN A 287 -4.41 -4.86 -9.68
C GLN A 287 -4.88 -5.39 -11.04
N LYS A 288 -4.25 -4.99 -12.16
CA LYS A 288 -4.59 -5.50 -13.50
C LYS A 288 -3.80 -6.76 -13.87
N GLY A 289 -2.55 -6.88 -13.41
CA GLY A 289 -1.68 -8.03 -13.66
C GLY A 289 -1.97 -9.29 -12.83
N ARG A 290 -2.98 -9.27 -11.93
CA ARG A 290 -3.31 -10.42 -11.08
C ARG A 290 -3.72 -11.62 -11.91
N LEU A 291 -3.25 -12.79 -11.52
CA LEU A 291 -3.77 -14.03 -12.08
C LEU A 291 -5.25 -14.21 -11.69
N TYR A 292 -5.54 -14.07 -10.41
CA TYR A 292 -6.90 -14.19 -9.87
C TYR A 292 -7.57 -12.82 -9.82
N GLN A 293 -8.60 -12.65 -10.62
CA GLN A 293 -9.47 -11.48 -10.73
C GLN A 293 -10.58 -11.50 -9.68
N LYS A 294 -11.01 -12.69 -9.23
CA LYS A 294 -12.06 -12.84 -8.20
C LYS A 294 -11.83 -14.02 -7.27
N PHE A 295 -12.42 -13.93 -6.07
CA PHE A 295 -12.47 -15.01 -5.09
C PHE A 295 -13.90 -15.15 -4.59
N LEU A 296 -14.47 -16.36 -4.63
CA LEU A 296 -15.82 -16.64 -4.13
C LEU A 296 -15.77 -16.78 -2.61
N THR A 297 -16.71 -16.19 -1.88
CA THR A 297 -16.73 -16.25 -0.42
C THR A 297 -18.00 -16.90 0.14
N TYR A 298 -17.93 -17.43 1.36
CA TYR A 298 -19.07 -17.99 2.08
C TYR A 298 -19.07 -17.61 3.57
N ASP A 299 -20.27 -17.47 4.15
CA ASP A 299 -20.47 -17.29 5.59
C ASP A 299 -20.90 -18.60 6.28
N THR A 300 -21.68 -19.42 5.57
CA THR A 300 -22.18 -20.73 6.03
C THR A 300 -21.80 -21.82 5.04
N LEU A 301 -21.36 -22.97 5.55
CA LEU A 301 -21.06 -24.12 4.72
C LEU A 301 -22.33 -24.69 4.07
N PRO A 302 -22.22 -25.25 2.86
CA PRO A 302 -23.35 -25.89 2.19
C PRO A 302 -23.65 -27.27 2.80
N ASP A 303 -24.90 -27.72 2.71
CA ASP A 303 -25.33 -29.00 3.30
C ASP A 303 -24.91 -30.23 2.48
N ASN A 304 -24.51 -30.05 1.22
CA ASN A 304 -24.19 -31.14 0.28
C ASN A 304 -22.70 -31.54 0.28
N ILE A 305 -22.03 -31.47 1.43
CA ILE A 305 -20.64 -31.89 1.59
C ILE A 305 -20.54 -33.42 1.51
N ILE A 306 -19.67 -33.91 0.63
CA ILE A 306 -19.47 -35.36 0.42
C ILE A 306 -18.16 -35.87 1.01
N LYS A 307 -17.16 -34.99 1.18
CA LYS A 307 -15.84 -35.37 1.70
C LYS A 307 -15.06 -34.16 2.19
N ILE A 308 -14.23 -34.34 3.23
CA ILE A 308 -13.25 -33.35 3.68
C ILE A 308 -11.86 -33.84 3.33
N TRP A 309 -11.14 -33.01 2.58
CA TRP A 309 -9.81 -33.25 2.07
C TRP A 309 -8.77 -32.37 2.75
N ASN A 310 -7.54 -32.83 2.74
CA ASN A 310 -6.37 -31.99 2.91
C ASN A 310 -5.42 -32.21 1.72
N TYR A 311 -4.86 -31.11 1.21
CA TYR A 311 -3.75 -31.13 0.27
C TYR A 311 -2.55 -30.47 0.96
N THR A 312 -1.39 -31.11 0.92
CA THR A 312 -0.16 -30.58 1.52
C THR A 312 0.98 -30.57 0.51
N ASP A 313 1.49 -29.37 0.27
CA ASP A 313 2.79 -29.14 -0.36
C ASP A 313 3.84 -28.90 0.75
N THR A 314 4.86 -29.75 0.79
CA THR A 314 5.90 -29.69 1.82
C THR A 314 7.08 -28.85 1.33
N ALA A 315 7.43 -27.80 2.09
CA ALA A 315 8.56 -26.94 1.77
C ALA A 315 9.87 -27.73 1.61
N ASP A 316 10.42 -27.76 0.40
CA ASP A 316 11.64 -28.51 0.08
C ASP A 316 12.93 -27.79 0.55
N LYS A 317 12.87 -26.47 0.78
CA LYS A 317 13.99 -25.62 1.19
C LYS A 317 13.48 -24.53 2.13
N GLY A 318 14.20 -24.24 3.21
CA GLY A 318 13.76 -23.34 4.31
C GLY A 318 13.48 -21.86 3.96
N ALA A 319 13.33 -21.50 2.69
CA ALA A 319 12.86 -20.20 2.23
C ALA A 319 11.38 -20.21 1.78
N ASP A 320 10.83 -21.38 1.44
CA ASP A 320 9.47 -21.56 0.90
C ASP A 320 8.46 -21.71 2.04
N TYR A 321 7.21 -21.31 1.81
CA TYR A 321 6.13 -21.50 2.79
C TYR A 321 5.64 -22.95 2.74
N PHE A 322 5.45 -23.56 3.91
CA PHE A 322 4.63 -24.74 4.04
C PHE A 322 3.17 -24.35 3.81
N ALA A 323 2.50 -25.00 2.85
CA ALA A 323 1.12 -24.70 2.47
C ALA A 323 0.26 -25.97 2.52
N SER A 324 -0.71 -26.00 3.44
CA SER A 324 -1.59 -27.14 3.64
C SER A 324 -3.03 -26.70 3.86
N PRO A 325 -3.81 -26.49 2.78
CA PRO A 325 -5.24 -26.21 2.88
C PRO A 325 -6.06 -27.47 3.23
N VAL A 326 -7.10 -27.27 4.03
CA VAL A 326 -8.20 -28.22 4.26
C VAL A 326 -9.45 -27.69 3.56
N PHE A 327 -10.13 -28.54 2.80
CA PHE A 327 -11.33 -28.16 2.07
C PHE A 327 -12.41 -29.22 2.12
N ALA A 328 -13.67 -28.78 2.15
CA ALA A 328 -14.82 -29.64 1.92
C ALA A 328 -15.14 -29.70 0.42
N GLU A 329 -15.29 -30.89 -0.12
CA GLU A 329 -15.83 -31.16 -1.45
C GLU A 329 -17.35 -31.30 -1.36
N THR A 330 -18.07 -30.62 -2.25
CA THR A 330 -19.52 -30.75 -2.39
C THR A 330 -19.90 -31.75 -3.48
N SER A 331 -21.16 -32.18 -3.52
CA SER A 331 -21.69 -33.03 -4.60
C SER A 331 -21.60 -32.41 -5.99
N ASN A 332 -21.38 -31.09 -6.08
CA ASN A 332 -21.18 -30.35 -7.33
C ASN A 332 -19.68 -30.21 -7.69
N HIS A 333 -18.79 -30.90 -6.99
CA HIS A 333 -17.33 -30.81 -7.13
C HIS A 333 -16.76 -29.40 -6.93
N GLN A 334 -17.39 -28.62 -6.04
CA GLN A 334 -16.86 -27.34 -5.56
C GLN A 334 -16.09 -27.56 -4.26
N ALA A 335 -15.04 -26.76 -4.03
CA ALA A 335 -14.21 -26.80 -2.84
C ALA A 335 -14.51 -25.62 -1.92
N TYR A 336 -14.74 -25.88 -0.64
CA TYR A 336 -14.92 -24.86 0.41
C TYR A 336 -13.77 -24.96 1.40
N LEU A 337 -12.90 -23.94 1.44
CA LEU A 337 -11.76 -23.91 2.36
C LEU A 337 -12.24 -23.81 3.80
N LEU A 338 -11.93 -24.83 4.60
CA LEU A 338 -12.24 -24.88 6.02
C LEU A 338 -11.10 -24.32 6.87
N ASP A 339 -9.87 -24.57 6.44
CA ASP A 339 -8.66 -24.28 7.20
C ASP A 339 -7.44 -24.16 6.31
N VAL A 340 -6.43 -23.42 6.76
CA VAL A 340 -5.16 -23.29 6.05
C VAL A 340 -4.02 -23.21 7.06
N LEU A 341 -3.07 -24.13 6.94
CA LEU A 341 -1.75 -24.01 7.59
C LEU A 341 -0.77 -23.45 6.56
N TYR A 342 -0.42 -22.17 6.71
CA TYR A 342 0.51 -21.45 5.83
C TYR A 342 1.60 -20.78 6.69
N THR A 343 2.83 -21.29 6.67
CA THR A 343 3.91 -20.81 7.56
C THR A 343 5.33 -21.17 7.09
N LYS A 344 6.34 -20.52 7.64
CA LYS A 344 7.78 -20.84 7.47
C LYS A 344 8.40 -21.58 8.66
N GLU A 345 7.58 -21.98 9.63
CA GLU A 345 8.03 -22.73 10.82
C GLU A 345 8.65 -24.10 10.43
N PRO A 346 9.60 -24.61 11.22
CA PRO A 346 10.28 -25.87 10.93
C PRO A 346 9.35 -27.09 11.03
N MET A 347 9.78 -28.20 10.42
CA MET A 347 8.99 -29.44 10.30
C MET A 347 8.42 -29.94 11.63
N GLU A 348 9.18 -29.88 12.73
CA GLU A 348 8.71 -30.34 14.04
C GLU A 348 7.45 -29.60 14.53
N VAL A 349 7.33 -28.31 14.20
CA VAL A 349 6.18 -27.48 14.52
C VAL A 349 5.04 -27.76 13.55
N THR A 350 5.34 -27.82 12.24
CA THR A 350 4.32 -28.01 11.20
C THR A 350 3.71 -29.41 11.22
N GLU A 351 4.44 -30.47 11.57
CA GLU A 351 3.90 -31.83 11.73
C GLU A 351 2.83 -31.89 12.84
N ASN A 352 3.11 -31.25 13.98
CA ASN A 352 2.19 -31.19 15.11
C ASN A 352 0.95 -30.34 14.79
N ALA A 353 1.15 -29.18 14.16
CA ALA A 353 0.09 -28.29 13.73
C ALA A 353 -0.80 -28.93 12.67
N HIS A 354 -0.20 -29.60 11.69
CA HIS A 354 -0.90 -30.34 10.65
C HIS A 354 -1.75 -31.45 11.25
N ALA A 355 -1.21 -32.29 12.14
CA ALA A 355 -1.98 -33.33 12.81
C ALA A 355 -3.19 -32.76 13.60
N ASN A 356 -3.03 -31.62 14.29
CA ASN A 356 -4.15 -30.95 14.96
C ASN A 356 -5.19 -30.43 13.97
N MET A 357 -4.75 -29.90 12.84
CA MET A 357 -5.62 -29.41 11.77
C MET A 357 -6.44 -30.53 11.12
N ILE A 358 -5.84 -31.71 10.88
CA ILE A 358 -6.54 -32.90 10.38
C ILE A 358 -7.65 -33.34 11.35
N ILE A 359 -7.36 -33.38 12.65
CA ILE A 359 -8.31 -33.82 13.67
C ILE A 359 -9.45 -32.81 13.85
N ARG A 360 -9.13 -31.51 14.01
CA ARG A 360 -10.15 -30.49 14.31
C ARG A 360 -11.16 -30.32 13.17
N ASN A 361 -10.72 -30.51 11.93
CA ASN A 361 -11.57 -30.44 10.75
C ASN A 361 -12.18 -31.78 10.36
N LYS A 362 -11.91 -32.87 11.11
CA LYS A 362 -12.40 -34.23 10.81
C LYS A 362 -12.12 -34.65 9.36
N VAL A 363 -10.89 -34.42 8.91
CA VAL A 363 -10.48 -34.71 7.53
C VAL A 363 -10.59 -36.22 7.24
N ASN A 364 -11.12 -36.56 6.07
CA ASN A 364 -11.29 -37.95 5.62
C ASN A 364 -10.09 -38.41 4.77
N HIS A 365 -9.53 -37.53 3.96
CA HIS A 365 -8.52 -37.89 2.97
C HIS A 365 -7.41 -36.84 2.94
N VAL A 366 -6.18 -37.27 3.16
CA VAL A 366 -5.00 -36.42 3.26
C VAL A 366 -4.06 -36.77 2.10
N ARG A 367 -3.79 -35.80 1.23
CA ARG A 367 -2.85 -35.92 0.12
C ARG A 367 -1.60 -35.13 0.46
N ILE A 368 -0.44 -35.79 0.45
CA ILE A 368 0.85 -35.14 0.71
C ILE A 368 1.80 -35.43 -0.44
N GLU A 369 2.51 -34.41 -0.90
CA GLU A 369 3.48 -34.60 -1.98
C GLU A 369 4.65 -35.49 -1.54
N GLY A 370 4.90 -36.54 -2.31
CA GLY A 370 5.88 -37.59 -2.02
C GLY A 370 7.33 -37.25 -2.39
N ASN A 371 7.79 -36.03 -2.08
CA ASN A 371 9.20 -35.65 -2.25
C ASN A 371 10.09 -36.21 -1.11
N ASN A 372 11.38 -35.88 -1.08
CA ASN A 372 12.30 -36.44 -0.07
C ASN A 372 11.93 -36.04 1.37
N GLY A 373 11.39 -34.84 1.58
CA GLY A 373 10.89 -34.37 2.89
C GLY A 373 9.47 -34.83 3.19
N GLY A 374 8.58 -34.82 2.20
CA GLY A 374 7.16 -35.09 2.32
C GLY A 374 6.82 -36.52 2.73
N ARG A 375 7.61 -37.52 2.31
CA ARG A 375 7.45 -38.89 2.81
C ARG A 375 7.71 -39.01 4.32
N GLY A 376 8.69 -38.27 4.83
CA GLY A 376 8.97 -38.22 6.27
C GLY A 376 7.83 -37.54 7.03
N PHE A 377 7.45 -36.36 6.55
CA PHE A 377 6.36 -35.55 7.10
C PHE A 377 5.05 -36.33 7.18
N ARG A 378 4.68 -37.04 6.09
CA ARG A 378 3.46 -37.86 6.03
C ARG A 378 3.42 -38.90 7.14
N ARG A 379 4.48 -39.71 7.27
CA ARG A 379 4.52 -40.78 8.29
C ARG A 379 4.40 -40.21 9.70
N ASN A 380 5.06 -39.09 9.97
CA ASN A 380 5.01 -38.45 11.28
C ASN A 380 3.63 -37.86 11.56
N SER A 381 3.05 -37.13 10.60
CA SER A 381 1.70 -36.61 10.75
C SER A 381 0.67 -37.72 10.94
N GLU A 382 0.71 -38.78 10.13
CA GLU A 382 -0.20 -39.93 10.25
C GLU A 382 -0.05 -40.62 11.61
N ARG A 383 1.19 -40.81 12.08
CA ARG A 383 1.46 -41.36 13.42
C ARG A 383 0.85 -40.48 14.51
N LEU A 384 1.08 -39.17 14.48
CA LEU A 384 0.55 -38.22 15.48
C LEU A 384 -0.97 -38.19 15.48
N VAL A 385 -1.62 -38.25 14.32
CA VAL A 385 -3.08 -38.28 14.20
C VAL A 385 -3.66 -39.55 14.83
N LYS A 386 -3.04 -40.72 14.59
CA LYS A 386 -3.43 -42.00 15.21
C LYS A 386 -3.15 -42.04 16.71
N GLU A 387 -2.00 -41.53 17.17
CA GLU A 387 -1.66 -41.43 18.59
C GLU A 387 -2.64 -40.53 19.36
N ARG A 388 -3.21 -39.51 18.70
CA ARG A 388 -4.25 -38.63 19.24
C ARG A 388 -5.67 -39.22 19.12
N GLY A 389 -5.80 -40.47 18.67
CA GLY A 389 -7.06 -41.21 18.66
C GLY A 389 -7.97 -40.97 17.45
N TYR A 390 -7.47 -40.35 16.37
CA TYR A 390 -8.25 -40.16 15.14
C TYR A 390 -7.78 -41.13 14.05
N TYR A 391 -8.68 -42.01 13.59
CA TYR A 391 -8.36 -43.09 12.65
C TYR A 391 -9.12 -43.01 11.32
N ALA A 392 -9.96 -41.98 11.14
CA ALA A 392 -10.79 -41.83 9.96
C ALA A 392 -10.09 -41.15 8.77
N ALA A 393 -8.89 -40.57 8.97
CA ALA A 393 -8.08 -40.01 7.90
C ALA A 393 -7.31 -41.08 7.15
N TYR A 394 -7.54 -41.19 5.84
CA TYR A 394 -6.70 -41.95 4.92
C TYR A 394 -5.61 -41.04 4.34
N TYR A 395 -4.35 -41.48 4.41
CA TYR A 395 -3.20 -40.74 3.91
C TYR A 395 -2.69 -41.34 2.60
N GLU A 396 -2.52 -40.50 1.58
CA GLU A 396 -1.95 -40.89 0.30
C GLU A 396 -0.78 -40.00 -0.11
N ASP A 397 0.19 -40.63 -0.77
CA ASP A 397 1.28 -39.94 -1.45
C ASP A 397 0.84 -39.62 -2.89
N PHE A 398 1.18 -38.44 -3.39
CA PHE A 398 1.11 -38.15 -4.81
C PHE A 398 2.45 -37.56 -5.28
N HIS A 399 2.71 -37.63 -6.59
CA HIS A 399 3.90 -37.04 -7.19
C HIS A 399 3.48 -36.01 -8.23
N GLN A 400 4.06 -34.81 -8.15
CA GLN A 400 3.76 -33.72 -9.04
C GLN A 400 5.05 -33.22 -9.69
N SER A 401 5.26 -33.59 -10.95
CA SER A 401 6.49 -33.28 -11.69
C SER A 401 6.32 -32.13 -12.68
N ALA A 402 5.11 -31.59 -12.85
CA ALA A 402 4.86 -30.51 -13.81
C ALA A 402 5.27 -29.15 -13.25
N ASN A 403 5.59 -28.23 -14.15
CA ASN A 403 6.04 -26.88 -13.79
C ASN A 403 4.94 -26.12 -13.01
N LYS A 404 5.30 -25.64 -11.82
CA LYS A 404 4.41 -24.95 -10.86
C LYS A 404 3.64 -23.78 -11.49
N GLU A 405 4.33 -22.88 -12.16
CA GLU A 405 3.74 -21.71 -12.83
C GLU A 405 2.72 -22.14 -13.90
N SER A 406 3.07 -23.12 -14.75
CA SER A 406 2.16 -23.63 -15.76
C SER A 406 0.90 -24.30 -15.19
N ARG A 407 1.00 -24.96 -14.04
CA ARG A 407 -0.16 -25.58 -13.35
C ARG A 407 -1.09 -24.52 -12.77
N ILE A 408 -0.51 -23.52 -12.11
CA ILE A 408 -1.24 -22.39 -11.53
C ILE A 408 -2.00 -21.63 -12.63
N LEU A 409 -1.34 -21.31 -13.74
CA LEU A 409 -1.96 -20.62 -14.86
C LEU A 409 -3.11 -21.42 -15.48
N SER A 410 -2.91 -22.71 -15.74
CA SER A 410 -3.91 -23.56 -16.41
C SER A 410 -5.16 -23.83 -15.54
N ASN A 411 -5.02 -23.84 -14.21
CA ASN A 411 -6.13 -24.07 -13.29
C ASN A 411 -6.77 -22.80 -12.71
N SER A 412 -6.19 -21.62 -12.95
CA SER A 412 -6.65 -20.34 -12.41
C SER A 412 -8.15 -20.10 -12.58
N ALA A 413 -8.67 -20.26 -13.80
CA ALA A 413 -10.09 -20.08 -14.10
C ALA A 413 -10.98 -21.10 -13.37
N TRP A 414 -10.51 -22.33 -13.15
CA TRP A 414 -11.27 -23.32 -12.38
C TRP A 414 -11.35 -22.90 -10.91
N VAL A 415 -10.23 -22.45 -10.34
CA VAL A 415 -10.13 -21.98 -8.95
C VAL A 415 -11.10 -20.82 -8.71
N GLU A 416 -11.11 -19.80 -9.57
CA GLU A 416 -11.99 -18.62 -9.43
C GLU A 416 -13.49 -18.94 -9.44
N ASN A 417 -13.88 -20.06 -10.05
CA ASN A 417 -15.28 -20.43 -10.23
C ASN A 417 -15.74 -21.55 -9.30
N ASN A 418 -14.83 -22.26 -8.63
CA ASN A 418 -15.17 -23.47 -7.87
C ASN A 418 -14.55 -23.54 -6.47
N VAL A 419 -13.66 -22.62 -6.10
CA VAL A 419 -13.08 -22.56 -4.76
C VAL A 419 -13.69 -21.40 -3.97
N TYR A 420 -14.26 -21.73 -2.81
CA TYR A 420 -14.91 -20.80 -1.90
C TYR A 420 -14.06 -20.61 -0.63
N TYR A 421 -13.93 -19.35 -0.23
CA TYR A 421 -13.15 -18.90 0.93
C TYR A 421 -14.09 -18.39 2.04
N PRO A 422 -13.78 -18.58 3.34
CA PRO A 422 -14.55 -17.93 4.40
C PRO A 422 -14.58 -16.40 4.19
N SER A 423 -15.71 -15.74 4.43
CA SER A 423 -15.83 -14.28 4.23
C SER A 423 -14.81 -13.45 5.02
N ASP A 424 -14.31 -13.98 6.13
CA ASP A 424 -13.30 -13.36 6.99
C ASP A 424 -11.85 -13.80 6.71
N TRP A 425 -11.60 -14.56 5.63
CA TRP A 425 -10.29 -15.16 5.33
C TRP A 425 -9.13 -14.16 5.28
N ALA A 426 -9.37 -12.91 4.86
CA ALA A 426 -8.36 -11.85 4.86
C ALA A 426 -7.82 -11.52 6.26
N THR A 427 -8.66 -11.66 7.29
CA THR A 427 -8.28 -11.47 8.69
C THR A 427 -7.83 -12.77 9.35
N ARG A 428 -8.43 -13.89 8.94
CA ARG A 428 -8.15 -15.23 9.47
C ARG A 428 -6.77 -15.75 9.06
N TRP A 429 -6.39 -15.53 7.80
CA TRP A 429 -5.12 -15.97 7.22
C TRP A 429 -4.47 -14.84 6.39
N PRO A 430 -3.97 -13.76 7.01
CA PRO A 430 -3.52 -12.57 6.29
C PRO A 430 -2.38 -12.84 5.29
N GLU A 431 -1.43 -13.71 5.65
CA GLU A 431 -0.28 -14.04 4.80
C GLU A 431 -0.70 -14.86 3.57
N PHE A 432 -1.60 -15.83 3.78
CA PHE A 432 -2.17 -16.64 2.71
C PHE A 432 -3.07 -15.79 1.77
N TYR A 433 -3.90 -14.92 2.35
CA TYR A 433 -4.72 -13.98 1.60
C TYR A 433 -3.86 -13.09 0.70
N LEU A 434 -2.76 -12.54 1.24
CA LEU A 434 -1.84 -11.72 0.47
C LEU A 434 -1.24 -12.53 -0.69
N ALA A 435 -0.69 -13.71 -0.41
CA ALA A 435 -0.08 -14.57 -1.43
C ALA A 435 -1.04 -14.96 -2.57
N MET A 436 -2.32 -15.22 -2.26
CA MET A 436 -3.34 -15.48 -3.28
C MET A 436 -3.71 -14.22 -4.07
N THR A 437 -3.93 -13.09 -3.39
CA THR A 437 -4.48 -11.88 -4.01
C THR A 437 -3.45 -11.04 -4.75
N THR A 438 -2.15 -11.21 -4.49
CA THR A 438 -1.08 -10.46 -5.18
C THR A 438 -0.36 -11.25 -6.25
N TYR A 439 -0.68 -12.53 -6.45
CA TYR A 439 -0.04 -13.37 -7.46
C TYR A 439 -0.27 -12.81 -8.87
N GLN A 440 0.83 -12.48 -9.56
CA GLN A 440 0.81 -11.92 -10.90
C GLN A 440 0.77 -13.03 -11.96
N ARG A 441 0.04 -12.79 -13.05
CA ARG A 441 -0.06 -13.69 -14.20
C ARG A 441 1.28 -13.85 -14.93
N GLU A 442 2.07 -12.79 -14.99
CA GLU A 442 3.39 -12.76 -15.60
C GLU A 442 4.39 -12.12 -14.64
N GLY A 443 5.65 -12.57 -14.70
CA GLY A 443 6.73 -12.04 -13.86
C GLY A 443 7.11 -12.96 -12.71
N LYS A 444 8.10 -12.52 -11.90
CA LYS A 444 8.66 -13.35 -10.84
C LYS A 444 7.86 -13.18 -9.55
N ASN A 445 6.99 -14.13 -9.25
CA ASN A 445 6.26 -14.19 -7.99
C ASN A 445 7.18 -14.70 -6.85
N THR A 446 7.30 -13.94 -5.75
CA THR A 446 8.14 -14.34 -4.60
C THR A 446 7.50 -15.44 -3.75
N HIS A 447 6.16 -15.51 -3.74
CA HIS A 447 5.37 -16.46 -2.95
C HIS A 447 4.34 -17.14 -3.86
N ASP A 448 4.65 -18.34 -4.31
CA ASP A 448 3.80 -19.15 -5.20
C ASP A 448 3.20 -20.38 -4.50
N ASP A 449 3.60 -20.67 -3.26
CA ASP A 449 3.16 -21.83 -2.47
C ASP A 449 1.65 -21.85 -2.19
N ALA A 450 1.07 -20.69 -1.87
CA ALA A 450 -0.38 -20.59 -1.65
C ALA A 450 -1.18 -20.86 -2.96
N PRO A 451 -0.92 -20.14 -4.07
CA PRO A 451 -1.53 -20.44 -5.38
C PRO A 451 -1.32 -21.88 -5.86
N ASP A 452 -0.15 -22.47 -5.61
CA ASP A 452 0.11 -23.87 -5.98
C ASP A 452 -0.68 -24.85 -5.12
N SER A 453 -0.75 -24.63 -3.80
CA SER A 453 -1.55 -25.48 -2.92
C SER A 453 -3.05 -25.47 -3.27
N ILE A 454 -3.58 -24.32 -3.71
CA ILE A 454 -4.96 -24.22 -4.22
C ILE A 454 -5.12 -24.84 -5.60
N THR A 455 -4.09 -24.74 -6.45
CA THR A 455 -4.06 -25.50 -7.71
C THR A 455 -4.10 -27.01 -7.45
N GLY A 456 -3.44 -27.48 -6.39
CA GLY A 456 -3.53 -28.86 -5.91
C GLY A 456 -4.95 -29.31 -5.54
N ILE A 457 -5.81 -28.40 -5.05
CA ILE A 457 -7.24 -28.67 -4.82
C ILE A 457 -7.94 -28.94 -6.16
N ALA A 458 -7.74 -28.07 -7.15
CA ALA A 458 -8.33 -28.22 -8.47
C ALA A 458 -7.93 -29.57 -9.10
N GLU A 459 -6.65 -29.91 -9.05
CA GLU A 459 -6.13 -31.17 -9.57
C GLU A 459 -6.70 -32.38 -8.81
N THR A 460 -6.84 -32.29 -7.49
CA THR A 460 -7.46 -33.35 -6.68
C THR A 460 -8.89 -33.66 -7.13
N LEU A 461 -9.67 -32.61 -7.38
CA LEU A 461 -11.08 -32.75 -7.77
C LEU A 461 -11.25 -33.11 -9.25
N GLN A 462 -10.31 -32.70 -10.12
CA GLN A 462 -10.33 -33.02 -11.55
C GLN A 462 -9.83 -34.44 -11.87
N ILE A 463 -8.91 -35.01 -11.09
CA ILE A 463 -8.42 -36.40 -11.26
C ILE A 463 -9.57 -37.42 -11.18
N GLN A 464 -10.67 -37.10 -10.49
CA GLN A 464 -11.84 -37.98 -10.37
C GLN A 464 -12.79 -37.94 -11.59
N ASN A 465 -12.35 -37.55 -12.78
CA ASN A 465 -13.21 -37.61 -13.97
C ASN A 465 -12.55 -38.39 -15.12
N PRO A 466 -12.63 -39.73 -15.05
CA PRO A 466 -13.31 -40.43 -16.13
C PRO A 466 -14.04 -41.68 -15.61
N GLN A 467 -15.32 -41.60 -15.23
CA GLN A 467 -16.22 -42.77 -15.16
C GLN A 467 -17.68 -42.33 -15.01
N SER A 468 -18.59 -43.12 -15.58
CA SER A 468 -19.99 -42.75 -15.81
C SER A 468 -20.80 -42.66 -14.51
N LEU A 469 -21.75 -41.72 -14.46
CA LEU A 469 -22.66 -41.46 -13.33
C LEU A 469 -23.34 -42.73 -12.78
N GLU A 470 -23.53 -43.72 -13.65
CA GLU A 470 -24.20 -44.99 -13.39
C GLU A 470 -23.37 -45.96 -12.51
N GLU A 471 -22.04 -45.93 -12.62
CA GLU A 471 -21.14 -46.74 -11.78
C GLU A 471 -21.10 -46.23 -10.34
N ARG A 472 -21.23 -44.91 -10.14
CA ARG A 472 -21.21 -44.27 -8.82
C ARG A 472 -22.50 -44.50 -8.04
N MET A 473 -23.65 -44.49 -8.72
CA MET A 473 -24.94 -44.80 -8.10
C MET A 473 -25.03 -46.25 -7.60
N ASN A 474 -24.34 -47.18 -8.26
CA ASN A 474 -24.27 -48.58 -7.83
C ASN A 474 -23.33 -48.79 -6.63
N ALA A 475 -22.22 -48.04 -6.52
CA ALA A 475 -21.35 -48.07 -5.34
C ALA A 475 -22.03 -47.50 -4.08
N ALA A 476 -22.86 -46.46 -4.23
CA ALA A 476 -23.60 -45.87 -3.11
C ALA A 476 -24.66 -46.81 -2.49
N LYS A 477 -25.25 -47.72 -3.29
CA LYS A 477 -26.17 -48.76 -2.79
C LYS A 477 -25.51 -49.81 -1.91
N PHE A 478 -24.17 -49.93 -1.95
CA PHE A 478 -23.42 -50.87 -1.11
C PHE A 478 -23.11 -50.30 0.28
N PHE A 479 -23.13 -48.97 0.45
CA PHE A 479 -22.80 -48.31 1.73
C PHE A 479 -24.02 -47.86 2.55
N PHE A 480 -25.20 -47.80 1.94
CA PHE A 480 -26.46 -47.44 2.62
C PHE A 480 -27.53 -48.55 2.56
N GLY A 481 -27.11 -49.79 2.30
CA GLY A 481 -27.93 -51.01 2.46
C GLY A 481 -27.66 -51.68 3.80
#